data_AF-A0A927B036-F1
#
_entry.id   AF-A0A927B036-F1
#
_cell.length_a   1.000
_cell.length_b   1.000
_cell.length_c   1.000
_cell.angle_alpha   90.00
_cell.angle_beta   90.00
_cell.angle_gamma   90.00
#
_symmetry.space_group_name_H-M   'P 1'
#
loop_
_entity.id
_entity.type
_entity.pdbx_description
1 polymer ?
#
loop_
_entity_poly.entity_id
_entity_poly.type
_entity_poly.pdbx_seq_one_letter_code
_entity_poly.pdbx_strand_id
1 'polypeptide(L)'
;MIFQKTIRLWHQVAATLLIVFFVSGCINVIREDHPQYTYLVSSSKVVDIPIQSLSAIVGQTNPTYLPLLKYGIGAYRIVYKTKNWDGSTVQASGLLLIPDSPTPVPMISQQHGTIFDDADAPSYFGPNSEARQFSTIFASNGYIIACPDYIGFGASKNLIHTYEHKNSLAQASLDMLRASRELLQVNAPTKWDSRLYLAGYSEGGYATMSLYKKMQEEVPTEFNLKAVSAGAGAYDKTNFTKAVVAAPVLPTTVEWNRAFLWVLLTYNDIYPTLRRPLSYYFKPQYLNDIQTNRQLASISGPFGDALTDQFKLGVLTGADPAFTAALADNDNYDWKPRIPLLLTHGDQDPQVYVLNTLSAAQAMIVKNGANQNAPIVIPNIKNGQTHATTIPLWLNDTFTLFKTVL
;
A
#
# COMPACT_ATOMS: atom_id res chain seq x y z
N MET A 1 -26.91 -86.61 22.27
CA MET A 1 -27.47 -86.43 23.64
C MET A 1 -27.97 -84.99 23.72
N ILE A 2 -29.25 -84.75 23.44
CA ILE A 2 -30.37 -84.77 24.42
C ILE A 2 -30.13 -83.65 25.47
N PHE A 3 -30.70 -82.44 25.27
CA PHE A 3 -32.08 -82.00 25.63
C PHE A 3 -32.00 -81.16 26.93
N GLN A 4 -32.41 -79.89 26.97
CA GLN A 4 -33.70 -79.39 27.51
C GLN A 4 -33.51 -77.89 27.88
N LYS A 5 -34.48 -76.97 27.92
CA LYS A 5 -35.87 -76.85 27.47
C LYS A 5 -36.37 -75.44 27.95
N THR A 6 -37.05 -74.69 27.07
CA THR A 6 -38.34 -73.94 27.25
C THR A 6 -38.44 -72.79 28.30
N ILE A 7 -39.18 -71.67 28.16
CA ILE A 7 -40.62 -71.41 27.86
C ILE A 7 -40.78 -69.87 27.56
N ARG A 8 -41.17 -69.41 26.35
CA ARG A 8 -42.50 -68.93 25.88
C ARG A 8 -43.29 -67.91 26.75
N LEU A 9 -43.58 -66.72 26.21
CA LEU A 9 -44.97 -66.22 26.06
C LEU A 9 -45.08 -65.11 24.98
N TRP A 10 -46.18 -65.16 24.22
CA TRP A 10 -46.51 -64.49 22.97
C TRP A 10 -47.25 -63.15 23.20
N HIS A 11 -47.13 -62.11 22.35
CA HIS A 11 -47.95 -61.78 21.16
C HIS A 11 -47.54 -60.33 20.76
N GLN A 12 -47.37 -59.85 19.52
CA GLN A 12 -48.34 -59.68 18.43
C GLN A 12 -47.61 -59.00 17.23
N VAL A 13 -47.94 -59.44 16.01
CA VAL A 13 -48.20 -58.63 14.79
C VAL A 13 -47.03 -58.08 13.93
N ALA A 14 -47.11 -58.52 12.67
CA ALA A 14 -46.73 -57.90 11.40
C ALA A 14 -45.25 -57.78 11.02
N ALA A 15 -44.85 -58.71 10.15
CA ALA A 15 -43.79 -58.51 9.17
C ALA A 15 -44.26 -57.53 8.09
N THR A 16 -43.48 -56.50 7.82
CA THR A 16 -43.53 -55.78 6.54
C THR A 16 -42.12 -55.45 6.11
N LEU A 17 -41.74 -55.98 4.95
CA LEU A 17 -40.54 -55.64 4.20
C LEU A 17 -40.42 -54.12 4.05
N LEU A 18 -39.33 -53.54 4.53
CA LEU A 18 -38.97 -52.17 4.19
C LEU A 18 -38.30 -52.18 2.81
N ILE A 19 -39.12 -52.03 1.78
CA ILE A 19 -38.68 -51.58 0.45
C ILE A 19 -38.15 -50.16 0.65
N VAL A 20 -36.84 -49.99 0.53
CA VAL A 20 -36.20 -48.68 0.51
C VAL A 20 -36.66 -47.97 -0.77
N PHE A 21 -37.62 -47.07 -0.64
CA PHE A 21 -37.97 -46.12 -1.68
C PHE A 21 -36.78 -45.18 -1.91
N PHE A 22 -36.14 -45.31 -3.08
CA PHE A 22 -35.33 -44.24 -3.64
C PHE A 22 -36.26 -43.08 -3.98
N VAL A 23 -36.48 -42.18 -3.02
CA VAL A 23 -36.99 -40.85 -3.34
C VAL A 23 -35.84 -40.11 -4.01
N SER A 24 -35.89 -40.03 -5.33
CA SER A 24 -35.20 -39.03 -6.13
C SER A 24 -35.68 -37.65 -5.70
N GLY A 25 -35.20 -37.18 -4.55
CA GLY A 25 -35.27 -35.79 -4.18
C GLY A 25 -34.33 -35.05 -5.10
N CYS A 26 -34.87 -34.29 -6.05
CA CYS A 26 -34.16 -33.16 -6.62
C CYS A 26 -33.77 -32.27 -5.44
N ILE A 27 -32.56 -32.45 -4.92
CA ILE A 27 -31.91 -31.42 -4.15
C ILE A 27 -31.72 -30.31 -5.18
N ASN A 28 -32.66 -29.37 -5.20
CA ASN A 28 -32.36 -28.02 -5.66
C ASN A 28 -31.24 -27.55 -4.74
N VAL A 29 -29.99 -27.88 -5.10
CA VAL A 29 -28.86 -27.08 -4.73
C VAL A 29 -29.18 -25.77 -5.41
N ILE A 30 -29.82 -24.88 -4.66
CA ILE A 30 -29.75 -23.47 -4.96
C ILE A 30 -28.24 -23.22 -4.89
N ARG A 31 -27.58 -23.25 -6.05
CA ARG A 31 -26.33 -22.53 -6.22
C ARG A 31 -26.75 -21.11 -5.88
N GLU A 32 -26.45 -20.67 -4.67
CA GLU A 32 -26.29 -19.25 -4.45
C GLU A 32 -25.21 -18.86 -5.47
N ASP A 33 -25.62 -18.17 -6.53
CA ASP A 33 -24.71 -17.49 -7.45
C ASP A 33 -24.02 -16.42 -6.60
N HIS A 34 -23.09 -16.84 -5.75
CA HIS A 34 -22.11 -15.92 -5.21
C HIS A 34 -21.38 -15.36 -6.43
N PRO A 35 -21.30 -14.04 -6.59
CA PRO A 35 -20.53 -13.48 -7.68
C PRO A 35 -19.12 -14.07 -7.60
N GLN A 36 -18.67 -14.72 -8.68
CA GLN A 36 -17.29 -15.18 -8.74
C GLN A 36 -16.40 -13.93 -8.73
N TYR A 37 -15.77 -13.68 -7.58
CA TYR A 37 -14.81 -12.60 -7.43
C TYR A 37 -13.64 -12.82 -8.39
N THR A 38 -13.26 -11.76 -9.11
CA THR A 38 -12.11 -11.80 -10.00
C THR A 38 -10.84 -11.56 -9.20
N TYR A 39 -10.87 -10.62 -8.26
CA TYR A 39 -9.71 -10.17 -7.49
C TYR A 39 -9.73 -10.65 -6.05
N LEU A 40 -10.84 -10.49 -5.34
CA LEU A 40 -11.00 -10.89 -3.94
C LEU A 40 -10.89 -12.41 -3.81
N VAL A 41 -10.00 -12.87 -2.92
CA VAL A 41 -9.83 -14.29 -2.58
C VAL A 41 -10.56 -14.61 -1.29
N SER A 42 -10.35 -13.79 -0.25
CA SER A 42 -11.00 -13.95 1.04
C SER A 42 -11.04 -12.64 1.81
N SER A 43 -11.95 -12.56 2.78
CA SER A 43 -12.05 -11.46 3.73
C SER A 43 -12.37 -12.00 5.12
N SER A 44 -11.76 -11.40 6.16
CA SER A 44 -12.05 -11.71 7.55
C SER A 44 -12.11 -10.43 8.37
N LYS A 45 -13.14 -10.28 9.21
CA LYS A 45 -13.20 -9.19 10.17
C LYS A 45 -12.08 -9.34 11.20
N VAL A 46 -11.31 -8.28 11.41
CA VAL A 46 -10.25 -8.19 12.42
C VAL A 46 -10.84 -7.71 13.74
N VAL A 47 -11.55 -6.57 13.72
CA VAL A 47 -12.13 -5.95 14.90
C VAL A 47 -13.20 -4.92 14.51
N ASP A 48 -14.21 -4.74 15.36
CA ASP A 48 -15.07 -3.55 15.35
C ASP A 48 -14.60 -2.61 16.48
N ILE A 49 -14.36 -1.34 16.16
CA ILE A 49 -13.93 -0.33 17.12
C ILE A 49 -15.05 0.71 17.28
N PRO A 50 -15.74 0.74 18.42
CA PRO A 50 -16.72 1.78 18.73
C PRO A 50 -16.07 3.18 18.74
N ILE A 51 -16.85 4.21 18.41
CA ILE A 51 -16.36 5.60 18.39
C ILE A 51 -15.77 6.02 19.74
N GLN A 52 -16.32 5.55 20.87
CA GLN A 52 -15.80 5.87 22.20
C GLN A 52 -14.38 5.34 22.40
N SER A 53 -14.10 4.13 21.91
CA SER A 53 -12.76 3.54 21.96
C SER A 53 -11.79 4.26 21.02
N LEU A 54 -12.23 4.66 19.82
CA LEU A 54 -11.43 5.48 18.91
C LEU A 54 -11.09 6.84 19.52
N SER A 55 -12.08 7.53 20.11
CA SER A 55 -11.88 8.82 20.77
C SER A 55 -10.91 8.71 21.94
N ALA A 56 -10.94 7.63 22.72
CA ALA A 56 -9.95 7.42 23.78
C ALA A 56 -8.52 7.27 23.22
N ILE A 57 -8.34 6.49 22.15
CA ILE A 57 -7.03 6.27 21.52
C ILE A 57 -6.52 7.57 20.89
N VAL A 58 -7.31 8.19 20.02
CA VAL A 58 -6.93 9.43 19.31
C VAL A 58 -6.72 10.58 20.27
N GLY A 59 -7.48 10.66 21.37
CA GLY A 59 -7.29 11.70 22.38
C GLY A 59 -5.96 11.62 23.11
N GLN A 60 -5.39 10.41 23.23
CA GLN A 60 -4.08 10.21 23.84
C GLN A 60 -2.94 10.45 22.84
N THR A 61 -3.09 9.99 21.59
CA THR A 61 -1.99 10.00 20.62
C THR A 61 -1.99 11.24 19.72
N ASN A 62 -3.16 11.72 19.30
CA ASN A 62 -3.33 12.80 18.34
C ASN A 62 -4.58 13.67 18.65
N PRO A 63 -4.64 14.36 19.80
CA PRO A 63 -5.85 15.04 20.28
C PRO A 63 -6.41 16.09 19.31
N THR A 64 -5.56 16.68 18.47
CA THR A 64 -5.97 17.65 17.43
C THR A 64 -6.99 17.07 16.44
N TYR A 65 -7.01 15.75 16.22
CA TYR A 65 -7.93 15.12 15.28
C TYR A 65 -9.23 14.60 15.93
N LEU A 66 -9.38 14.71 17.25
CA LEU A 66 -10.61 14.30 17.96
C LEU A 66 -11.90 14.90 17.35
N PRO A 67 -11.96 16.19 17.00
CA PRO A 67 -13.17 16.78 16.42
C PRO A 67 -13.56 16.21 15.04
N LEU A 68 -12.68 15.43 14.41
CA LEU A 68 -12.96 14.78 13.12
C LEU A 68 -13.68 13.44 13.26
N LEU A 69 -13.68 12.81 14.44
CA LEU A 69 -14.28 11.49 14.62
C LEU A 69 -15.82 11.57 14.61
N LYS A 70 -16.48 10.71 13.83
CA LYS A 70 -17.95 10.70 13.68
C LYS A 70 -18.58 9.32 13.81
N TYR A 71 -17.86 8.27 13.40
CA TYR A 71 -18.37 6.90 13.34
C TYR A 71 -17.44 5.91 14.06
N GLY A 72 -18.03 4.81 14.55
CA GLY A 72 -17.27 3.58 14.79
C GLY A 72 -16.77 3.01 13.45
N ILE A 73 -15.83 2.06 13.51
CA ILE A 73 -15.27 1.44 12.30
C ILE A 73 -15.17 -0.08 12.46
N GLY A 74 -15.46 -0.81 11.38
CA GLY A 74 -15.08 -2.21 11.21
C GLY A 74 -13.79 -2.31 10.41
N ALA A 75 -12.83 -3.09 10.92
CA ALA A 75 -11.57 -3.40 10.26
C ALA A 75 -11.62 -4.82 9.67
N TYR A 76 -11.31 -4.95 8.39
CA TYR A 76 -11.34 -6.21 7.66
C TYR A 76 -10.00 -6.46 6.98
N ARG A 77 -9.43 -7.64 7.21
CA ARG A 77 -8.32 -8.13 6.42
C ARG A 77 -8.88 -8.73 5.14
N ILE A 78 -8.30 -8.37 4.00
CA ILE A 78 -8.64 -9.00 2.72
C ILE A 78 -7.39 -9.59 2.07
N VAL A 79 -7.57 -10.70 1.37
CA VAL A 79 -6.57 -11.32 0.50
C VAL A 79 -7.07 -11.21 -0.93
N TYR A 80 -6.21 -10.78 -1.85
CA TYR A 80 -6.56 -10.56 -3.25
C TYR A 80 -5.48 -11.06 -4.20
N LYS A 81 -5.89 -11.41 -5.42
CA LYS A 81 -4.99 -11.76 -6.52
C LYS A 81 -4.39 -10.49 -7.12
N THR A 82 -3.09 -10.51 -7.37
CA THR A 82 -2.38 -9.46 -8.10
C THR A 82 -1.27 -10.06 -8.98
N LYS A 83 -0.49 -9.20 -9.63
CA LYS A 83 0.64 -9.58 -10.47
C LYS A 83 1.95 -9.15 -9.84
N ASN A 84 2.90 -10.08 -9.80
CA ASN A 84 4.25 -9.81 -9.38
C ASN A 84 5.06 -9.09 -10.47
N TRP A 85 6.26 -8.59 -10.16
CA TRP A 85 7.09 -7.85 -11.13
C TRP A 85 7.47 -8.68 -12.37
N ASP A 86 7.49 -10.01 -12.24
CA ASP A 86 7.75 -10.96 -13.33
C ASP A 86 6.48 -11.39 -14.09
N GLY A 87 5.31 -10.81 -13.76
CA GLY A 87 4.02 -11.11 -14.37
C GLY A 87 3.29 -12.34 -13.82
N SER A 88 3.91 -13.08 -12.89
CA SER A 88 3.26 -14.21 -12.21
C SER A 88 2.07 -13.75 -11.37
N THR A 89 1.02 -14.57 -11.28
CA THR A 89 -0.11 -14.29 -10.38
C THR A 89 0.27 -14.68 -8.96
N VAL A 90 0.15 -13.75 -8.02
CA VAL A 90 0.41 -13.96 -6.60
C VAL A 90 -0.80 -13.49 -5.78
N GLN A 91 -0.85 -13.87 -4.51
CA GLN A 91 -1.82 -13.32 -3.55
C GLN A 91 -1.12 -12.30 -2.65
N ALA A 92 -1.72 -11.13 -2.49
CA ALA A 92 -1.32 -10.11 -1.53
C ALA A 92 -2.47 -9.86 -0.55
N SER A 93 -2.20 -9.12 0.53
CA SER A 93 -3.23 -8.72 1.48
C SER A 93 -3.27 -7.22 1.70
N GLY A 94 -4.31 -6.79 2.39
CA GLY A 94 -4.49 -5.43 2.83
C GLY A 94 -5.57 -5.32 3.89
N LEU A 95 -5.77 -4.10 4.37
CA LEU A 95 -6.79 -3.73 5.33
C LEU A 95 -7.87 -2.89 4.62
N LEU A 96 -9.12 -3.21 4.91
CA LEU A 96 -10.27 -2.39 4.56
C LEU A 96 -10.92 -1.89 5.85
N LEU A 97 -10.92 -0.57 6.06
CA LEU A 97 -11.64 0.09 7.15
C LEU A 97 -12.97 0.59 6.61
N ILE A 98 -14.07 0.21 7.26
CA ILE A 98 -15.42 0.60 6.87
C ILE A 98 -16.07 1.33 8.06
N PRO A 99 -16.46 2.61 7.92
CA PRO A 99 -17.16 3.32 8.99
C PRO A 99 -18.59 2.81 9.14
N ASP A 100 -19.13 2.90 10.35
CA ASP A 100 -20.54 2.62 10.64
C ASP A 100 -21.44 3.79 10.23
N SER A 101 -21.39 4.16 8.93
CA SER A 101 -22.16 5.29 8.38
C SER A 101 -23.52 4.82 7.85
N PRO A 102 -24.62 5.53 8.17
CA PRO A 102 -25.95 5.22 7.65
C PRO A 102 -26.13 5.61 6.18
N THR A 103 -25.25 6.46 5.64
CA THR A 103 -25.29 6.90 4.24
C THR A 103 -24.07 6.38 3.47
N PRO A 104 -24.16 6.26 2.13
CA PRO A 104 -23.01 5.97 1.31
C PRO A 104 -21.87 6.99 1.54
N VAL A 105 -20.63 6.51 1.50
CA VAL A 105 -19.42 7.32 1.76
C VAL A 105 -18.39 7.15 0.65
N PRO A 106 -17.46 8.10 0.47
CA PRO A 106 -16.32 7.96 -0.42
C PRO A 106 -15.30 6.93 0.08
N MET A 107 -14.38 6.52 -0.80
CA MET A 107 -13.25 5.65 -0.46
C MET A 107 -11.91 6.38 -0.64
N ILE A 108 -10.97 6.13 0.26
CA ILE A 108 -9.55 6.51 0.13
C ILE A 108 -8.73 5.23 -0.08
N SER A 109 -7.92 5.17 -1.12
CA SER A 109 -6.78 4.24 -1.13
C SER A 109 -5.64 4.89 -0.36
N GLN A 110 -5.20 4.27 0.73
CA GLN A 110 -4.11 4.77 1.53
C GLN A 110 -2.88 3.87 1.41
N GLN A 111 -1.83 4.39 0.80
CA GLN A 111 -0.56 3.73 0.60
C GLN A 111 0.38 4.06 1.77
N HIS A 112 0.85 3.02 2.49
CA HIS A 112 1.74 3.21 3.63
C HIS A 112 3.16 3.57 3.20
N GLY A 113 3.87 4.27 4.10
CA GLY A 113 5.31 4.54 4.01
C GLY A 113 6.14 3.29 4.25
N THR A 114 7.46 3.46 4.37
CA THR A 114 8.36 2.32 4.54
C THR A 114 8.13 1.57 5.85
N ILE A 115 7.90 0.26 5.76
CA ILE A 115 7.88 -0.65 6.90
C ILE A 115 9.01 -1.67 6.77
N PHE A 116 9.61 -2.05 7.91
CA PHE A 116 10.72 -3.02 7.96
C PHE A 116 10.32 -4.33 8.63
N ASP A 117 9.24 -4.32 9.41
CA ASP A 117 8.67 -5.49 10.05
C ASP A 117 7.35 -5.85 9.34
N ASP A 118 7.14 -7.14 9.09
CA ASP A 118 5.88 -7.66 8.58
C ASP A 118 4.72 -7.29 9.51
N ALA A 119 4.94 -7.26 10.83
CA ALA A 119 3.94 -6.88 11.83
C ALA A 119 3.36 -5.47 11.66
N ASP A 120 4.06 -4.57 10.97
CA ASP A 120 3.60 -3.21 10.68
C ASP A 120 2.70 -3.13 9.44
N ALA A 121 2.55 -4.23 8.69
CA ALA A 121 1.69 -4.29 7.53
C ALA A 121 0.22 -3.97 7.90
N PRO A 122 -0.48 -3.13 7.11
CA PRO A 122 -1.85 -2.71 7.40
C PRO A 122 -2.80 -3.86 7.76
N SER A 123 -2.71 -4.99 7.07
CA SER A 123 -3.59 -6.15 7.24
C SER A 123 -3.49 -6.87 8.58
N TYR A 124 -2.44 -6.64 9.36
CA TYR A 124 -2.36 -7.10 10.75
C TYR A 124 -2.96 -6.10 11.74
N PHE A 125 -3.12 -4.84 11.32
CA PHE A 125 -3.74 -3.77 12.08
C PHE A 125 -3.16 -3.59 13.50
N GLY A 126 -1.85 -3.81 13.61
CA GLY A 126 -1.09 -3.66 14.85
C GLY A 126 -1.09 -2.21 15.35
N PRO A 127 -0.82 -1.98 16.65
CA PRO A 127 -0.86 -0.65 17.26
C PRO A 127 0.15 0.34 16.64
N ASN A 128 1.24 -0.16 16.07
CA ASN A 128 2.28 0.64 15.44
C ASN A 128 2.05 0.87 13.93
N SER A 129 1.11 0.14 13.31
CA SER A 129 0.84 0.31 11.88
C SER A 129 0.33 1.71 11.57
N GLU A 130 0.78 2.28 10.46
CA GLU A 130 0.32 3.59 9.96
C GLU A 130 -1.21 3.64 9.83
N ALA A 131 -1.80 2.52 9.37
CA ALA A 131 -3.24 2.37 9.23
C ALA A 131 -3.97 2.51 10.57
N ARG A 132 -3.41 1.99 11.67
CA ARG A 132 -4.02 2.13 13.00
C ARG A 132 -3.93 3.56 13.52
N GLN A 133 -2.82 4.25 13.26
CA GLN A 133 -2.54 5.59 13.78
C GLN A 133 -3.26 6.70 13.02
N PHE A 134 -3.37 6.59 11.69
CA PHE A 134 -3.86 7.68 10.83
C PHE A 134 -5.10 7.28 10.02
N SER A 135 -5.12 6.09 9.40
CA SER A 135 -6.24 5.69 8.55
C SER A 135 -7.54 5.53 9.32
N THR A 136 -7.48 5.17 10.61
CA THR A 136 -8.65 5.13 11.51
C THR A 136 -9.34 6.48 11.67
N ILE A 137 -8.60 7.59 11.62
CA ILE A 137 -9.14 8.95 11.73
C ILE A 137 -9.98 9.28 10.51
N PHE A 138 -9.44 9.03 9.31
CA PHE A 138 -10.20 9.21 8.06
C PHE A 138 -11.39 8.26 8.00
N ALA A 139 -11.21 7.00 8.41
CA ALA A 139 -12.30 6.05 8.45
C ALA A 139 -13.46 6.57 9.31
N SER A 140 -13.16 6.93 10.56
CA SER A 140 -14.14 7.50 11.50
C SER A 140 -14.75 8.82 11.02
N ASN A 141 -14.05 9.60 10.18
CA ASN A 141 -14.60 10.84 9.59
C ASN A 141 -15.65 10.58 8.49
N GLY A 142 -15.84 9.32 8.06
CA GLY A 142 -16.82 8.92 7.06
C GLY A 142 -16.19 8.61 5.71
N TYR A 143 -15.08 7.86 5.68
CA TYR A 143 -14.47 7.33 4.46
C TYR A 143 -14.27 5.82 4.61
N ILE A 144 -14.48 5.05 3.55
CA ILE A 144 -13.93 3.69 3.48
C ILE A 144 -12.44 3.82 3.17
N ILE A 145 -11.56 3.06 3.85
CA ILE A 145 -10.11 3.13 3.59
C ILE A 145 -9.59 1.78 3.12
N ALA A 146 -8.98 1.72 1.95
CA ALA A 146 -8.30 0.55 1.42
C ALA A 146 -6.78 0.73 1.52
N CYS A 147 -6.14 -0.04 2.41
CA CYS A 147 -4.70 -0.01 2.67
C CYS A 147 -4.05 -1.32 2.17
N PRO A 148 -3.40 -1.34 0.99
CA PRO A 148 -2.63 -2.51 0.56
C PRO A 148 -1.40 -2.70 1.45
N ASP A 149 -0.99 -3.95 1.70
CA ASP A 149 0.29 -4.23 2.37
C ASP A 149 1.50 -4.15 1.43
N TYR A 150 1.25 -4.07 0.12
CA TYR A 150 2.19 -4.39 -0.96
C TYR A 150 2.61 -5.87 -1.03
N ILE A 151 3.29 -6.21 -2.12
CA ILE A 151 3.94 -7.51 -2.27
C ILE A 151 5.16 -7.56 -1.35
N GLY A 152 5.40 -8.70 -0.71
CA GLY A 152 6.47 -8.92 0.25
C GLY A 152 6.07 -8.72 1.71
N PHE A 153 4.80 -8.41 1.96
CA PHE A 153 4.22 -8.30 3.31
C PHE A 153 2.90 -9.07 3.41
N GLY A 154 2.47 -9.32 4.65
CA GLY A 154 1.22 -9.98 4.99
C GLY A 154 1.11 -11.36 4.33
N ALA A 155 0.07 -11.56 3.51
CA ALA A 155 -0.17 -12.82 2.79
C ALA A 155 0.95 -13.16 1.79
N SER A 156 1.75 -12.16 1.39
CA SER A 156 2.85 -12.30 0.44
C SER A 156 4.24 -12.20 1.06
N LYS A 157 4.36 -12.28 2.39
CA LYS A 157 5.62 -12.09 3.14
C LYS A 157 6.79 -13.01 2.79
N ASN A 158 6.51 -14.12 2.11
CA ASN A 158 7.54 -15.04 1.63
C ASN A 158 8.18 -14.58 0.30
N LEU A 159 7.63 -13.54 -0.32
CA LEU A 159 8.20 -12.89 -1.49
C LEU A 159 9.06 -11.70 -1.06
N ILE A 160 9.98 -11.27 -1.92
CA ILE A 160 10.69 -10.01 -1.67
C ILE A 160 9.70 -8.84 -1.79
N HIS A 161 9.83 -7.86 -0.91
CA HIS A 161 9.18 -6.58 -1.12
C HIS A 161 9.93 -5.81 -2.20
N THR A 162 9.24 -5.47 -3.28
CA THR A 162 9.80 -4.66 -4.38
C THR A 162 9.77 -3.18 -4.02
N TYR A 163 10.56 -2.83 -3.00
CA TYR A 163 10.67 -1.48 -2.45
C TYR A 163 10.93 -0.45 -3.56
N GLU A 164 10.11 0.60 -3.60
CA GLU A 164 10.24 1.72 -4.55
C GLU A 164 10.23 1.30 -6.05
N HIS A 165 9.59 0.17 -6.38
CA HIS A 165 9.35 -0.25 -7.76
C HIS A 165 7.96 0.18 -8.25
N LYS A 166 7.93 1.10 -9.23
CA LYS A 166 6.74 1.81 -9.71
C LYS A 166 5.58 0.87 -10.05
N ASN A 167 5.86 -0.12 -10.89
CA ASN A 167 4.83 -0.99 -11.46
C ASN A 167 4.24 -1.94 -10.41
N SER A 168 5.07 -2.53 -9.55
CA SER A 168 4.60 -3.44 -8.50
C SER A 168 3.73 -2.74 -7.46
N LEU A 169 4.17 -1.57 -6.98
CA LEU A 169 3.42 -0.77 -5.99
C LEU A 169 2.07 -0.33 -6.56
N ALA A 170 2.05 0.14 -7.81
CA ALA A 170 0.83 0.55 -8.50
C ALA A 170 -0.13 -0.63 -8.74
N GLN A 171 0.39 -1.78 -9.19
CA GLN A 171 -0.42 -2.95 -9.51
C GLN A 171 -1.07 -3.56 -8.27
N ALA A 172 -0.30 -3.78 -7.20
CA ALA A 172 -0.82 -4.31 -5.94
C ALA A 172 -1.90 -3.38 -5.37
N SER A 173 -1.66 -2.06 -5.41
CA SER A 173 -2.63 -1.08 -4.93
C SER A 173 -3.91 -1.00 -5.77
N LEU A 174 -3.80 -1.13 -7.10
CA LEU A 174 -4.96 -1.15 -8.00
C LEU A 174 -5.83 -2.40 -7.77
N ASP A 175 -5.20 -3.55 -7.62
CA ASP A 175 -5.93 -4.80 -7.39
C ASP A 175 -6.53 -4.87 -5.98
N MET A 176 -5.90 -4.22 -4.98
CA MET A 176 -6.51 -3.98 -3.67
C MET A 176 -7.80 -3.17 -3.79
N LEU A 177 -7.83 -2.11 -4.60
CA LEU A 177 -9.03 -1.31 -4.85
C LEU A 177 -10.14 -2.12 -5.52
N ARG A 178 -9.78 -2.96 -6.50
CA ARG A 178 -10.71 -3.85 -7.19
C ARG A 178 -11.33 -4.89 -6.25
N ALA A 179 -10.50 -5.54 -5.43
CA ALA A 179 -10.97 -6.48 -4.42
C ALA A 179 -11.82 -5.80 -3.34
N SER A 180 -11.47 -4.57 -2.95
CA SER A 180 -12.27 -3.77 -2.02
C SER A 180 -13.65 -3.45 -2.60
N ARG A 181 -13.73 -3.04 -3.88
CA ARG A 181 -15.00 -2.82 -4.59
C ARG A 181 -15.86 -4.09 -4.64
N GLU A 182 -15.25 -5.23 -4.94
CA GLU A 182 -15.93 -6.54 -4.94
C GLU A 182 -16.53 -6.86 -3.56
N LEU A 183 -15.77 -6.68 -2.48
CA LEU A 183 -16.26 -6.92 -1.12
C LEU A 183 -17.42 -5.97 -0.75
N LEU A 184 -17.32 -4.69 -1.12
CA LEU A 184 -18.30 -3.66 -0.79
C LEU A 184 -19.65 -3.86 -1.50
N GLN A 185 -19.66 -4.49 -2.69
CA GLN A 185 -20.88 -4.75 -3.45
C GLN A 185 -21.77 -5.81 -2.80
N VAL A 186 -21.18 -6.79 -2.10
CA VAL A 186 -21.93 -7.95 -1.59
C VAL A 186 -22.40 -7.73 -0.16
N ASN A 187 -21.48 -7.49 0.79
CA ASN A 187 -21.75 -7.66 2.23
C ASN A 187 -21.28 -6.51 3.12
N ALA A 188 -21.01 -5.32 2.59
CA ALA A 188 -20.55 -4.22 3.42
C ALA A 188 -21.68 -3.52 4.19
N PRO A 189 -21.46 -3.19 5.49
CA PRO A 189 -22.42 -2.49 6.32
C PRO A 189 -22.68 -1.05 5.84
N THR A 190 -21.70 -0.45 5.18
CA THR A 190 -21.79 0.88 4.57
C THR A 190 -21.49 0.80 3.08
N LYS A 191 -22.31 1.48 2.29
CA LYS A 191 -22.16 1.53 0.83
C LYS A 191 -21.09 2.54 0.42
N TRP A 192 -20.39 2.23 -0.67
CA TRP A 192 -19.49 3.18 -1.32
C TRP A 192 -20.26 4.04 -2.32
N ASP A 193 -20.06 5.35 -2.28
CA ASP A 193 -20.72 6.32 -3.19
C ASP A 193 -20.00 6.49 -4.54
N SER A 194 -19.05 5.59 -4.83
CA SER A 194 -18.19 5.56 -6.03
C SER A 194 -17.09 6.62 -6.09
N ARG A 195 -17.04 7.62 -5.20
CA ARG A 195 -15.93 8.59 -5.20
C ARG A 195 -14.68 7.96 -4.61
N LEU A 196 -13.56 8.12 -5.32
CA LEU A 196 -12.26 7.62 -4.90
C LEU A 196 -11.27 8.76 -4.73
N TYR A 197 -10.45 8.67 -3.69
CA TYR A 197 -9.30 9.51 -3.45
C TYR A 197 -8.07 8.64 -3.19
N LEU A 198 -6.87 9.13 -3.48
CA LEU A 198 -5.62 8.42 -3.21
C LEU A 198 -4.74 9.25 -2.27
N ALA A 199 -4.15 8.61 -1.26
CA ALA A 199 -3.27 9.28 -0.33
C ALA A 199 -2.11 8.39 0.11
N GLY A 200 -0.92 8.97 0.26
CA GLY A 200 0.20 8.27 0.88
C GLY A 200 1.38 9.21 1.14
N TYR A 201 2.25 8.80 2.04
CA TYR A 201 3.40 9.57 2.49
C TYR A 201 4.70 8.75 2.41
N SER A 202 5.83 9.39 2.13
CA SER A 202 7.14 8.71 1.97
C SER A 202 7.11 7.72 0.79
N GLU A 203 7.53 6.46 0.97
CA GLU A 203 7.28 5.39 -0.02
C GLU A 203 5.81 5.36 -0.46
N GLY A 204 4.87 5.56 0.48
CA GLY A 204 3.44 5.63 0.19
C GLY A 204 3.07 6.78 -0.73
N GLY A 205 3.81 7.90 -0.67
CA GLY A 205 3.66 9.02 -1.61
C GLY A 205 4.08 8.61 -3.01
N TYR A 206 5.20 7.90 -3.14
CA TYR A 206 5.64 7.33 -4.43
C TYR A 206 4.67 6.27 -4.95
N ALA A 207 4.19 5.35 -4.10
CA ALA A 207 3.19 4.36 -4.45
C ALA A 207 1.86 5.01 -4.90
N THR A 208 1.44 6.07 -4.22
CA THR A 208 0.25 6.87 -4.58
C THR A 208 0.38 7.49 -5.97
N MET A 209 1.52 8.14 -6.25
CA MET A 209 1.81 8.70 -7.57
C MET A 209 1.84 7.60 -8.64
N SER A 210 2.39 6.43 -8.31
CA SER A 210 2.51 5.29 -9.22
C SER A 210 1.16 4.69 -9.57
N LEU A 211 0.30 4.49 -8.55
CA LEU A 211 -1.09 4.07 -8.73
C LEU A 211 -1.85 5.10 -9.58
N TYR A 212 -1.69 6.39 -9.29
CA TYR A 212 -2.38 7.44 -10.02
C TYR A 212 -2.02 7.43 -11.52
N LYS A 213 -0.72 7.42 -11.85
CA LYS A 213 -0.26 7.34 -13.24
C LYS A 213 -0.79 6.09 -13.94
N LYS A 214 -0.70 4.93 -13.28
CA LYS A 214 -1.21 3.66 -13.80
C LYS A 214 -2.71 3.72 -14.09
N MET A 215 -3.50 4.23 -13.15
CA MET A 215 -4.95 4.40 -13.33
C MET A 215 -5.26 5.31 -14.50
N GLN A 216 -4.54 6.42 -14.64
CA GLN A 216 -4.76 7.38 -15.73
C GLN A 216 -4.42 6.79 -17.12
N GLU A 217 -3.41 5.94 -17.21
CA GLU A 217 -2.92 5.42 -18.49
C GLU A 217 -3.61 4.13 -18.92
N GLU A 218 -3.89 3.24 -17.98
CA GLU A 218 -4.37 1.90 -18.29
C GLU A 218 -5.87 1.73 -18.03
N VAL A 219 -6.43 2.42 -17.03
CA VAL A 219 -7.82 2.22 -16.58
C VAL A 219 -8.55 3.53 -16.24
N PRO A 220 -8.52 4.57 -17.12
CA PRO A 220 -8.93 5.93 -16.79
C PRO A 220 -10.42 6.08 -16.42
N THR A 221 -11.25 5.10 -16.75
CA THR A 221 -12.69 5.10 -16.50
C THR A 221 -13.13 4.06 -15.46
N GLU A 222 -12.20 3.26 -14.92
CA GLU A 222 -12.56 2.17 -14.02
C GLU A 222 -12.98 2.67 -12.62
N PHE A 223 -12.43 3.81 -12.19
CA PHE A 223 -12.73 4.43 -10.91
C PHE A 223 -13.00 5.93 -11.09
N ASN A 224 -13.96 6.46 -10.33
CA ASN A 224 -14.23 7.89 -10.27
C ASN A 224 -13.26 8.57 -9.30
N LEU A 225 -12.02 8.71 -9.74
CA LEU A 225 -10.93 9.34 -8.99
C LEU A 225 -11.11 10.86 -8.96
N LYS A 226 -11.20 11.42 -7.75
CA LYS A 226 -11.52 12.82 -7.49
C LYS A 226 -10.31 13.69 -7.17
N ALA A 227 -9.42 13.20 -6.31
CA ALA A 227 -8.18 13.90 -5.97
C ALA A 227 -7.11 12.94 -5.46
N VAL A 228 -5.86 13.38 -5.53
CA VAL A 228 -4.67 12.64 -5.13
C VAL A 228 -3.84 13.50 -4.19
N SER A 229 -3.37 12.93 -3.08
CA SER A 229 -2.45 13.58 -2.14
C SER A 229 -1.21 12.72 -1.94
N ALA A 230 -0.09 13.10 -2.57
CA ALA A 230 1.17 12.38 -2.50
C ALA A 230 2.20 13.20 -1.70
N GLY A 231 2.47 12.77 -0.47
CA GLY A 231 3.39 13.45 0.43
C GLY A 231 4.79 12.86 0.40
N ALA A 232 5.81 13.72 0.30
CA ALA A 232 7.23 13.36 0.45
C ALA A 232 7.70 12.08 -0.27
N GLY A 233 7.17 11.79 -1.48
CA GLY A 233 7.58 10.63 -2.27
C GLY A 233 8.82 10.87 -3.11
N ALA A 234 9.59 9.81 -3.35
CA ALA A 234 10.79 9.84 -4.20
C ALA A 234 10.45 9.71 -5.68
N TYR A 235 9.90 10.77 -6.29
CA TYR A 235 9.37 10.78 -7.66
C TYR A 235 10.44 10.88 -8.77
N ASP A 236 11.54 11.57 -8.51
CA ASP A 236 12.65 11.79 -9.45
C ASP A 236 13.84 10.95 -9.00
N LYS A 237 13.69 9.63 -9.21
CA LYS A 237 14.64 8.60 -8.78
C LYS A 237 16.03 8.90 -9.32
N THR A 238 16.12 9.24 -10.60
CA THR A 238 17.41 9.45 -11.26
C THR A 238 18.19 10.59 -10.61
N ASN A 239 17.60 11.78 -10.44
CA ASN A 239 18.31 12.90 -9.82
C ASN A 239 18.44 12.74 -8.31
N PHE A 240 17.46 12.12 -7.65
CA PHE A 240 17.53 11.86 -6.22
C PHE A 240 18.68 10.92 -5.86
N THR A 241 18.86 9.82 -6.59
CA THR A 241 19.99 8.91 -6.38
C THR A 241 21.33 9.61 -6.60
N LYS A 242 21.45 10.47 -7.63
CA LYS A 242 22.66 11.29 -7.81
C LYS A 242 22.91 12.20 -6.61
N ALA A 243 21.88 12.87 -6.11
CA ALA A 243 22.00 13.76 -4.95
C ALA A 243 22.43 13.01 -3.68
N VAL A 244 21.87 11.82 -3.42
CA VAL A 244 22.25 10.96 -2.29
C VAL A 244 23.70 10.49 -2.42
N VAL A 245 24.12 10.05 -3.61
CA VAL A 245 25.49 9.57 -3.84
C VAL A 245 26.53 10.68 -3.79
N ALA A 246 26.16 11.89 -4.21
CA ALA A 246 27.02 13.08 -4.18
C ALA A 246 27.10 13.74 -2.79
N ALA A 247 26.22 13.40 -1.86
CA ALA A 247 26.14 14.07 -0.56
C ALA A 247 27.46 13.91 0.21
N PRO A 248 28.17 15.02 0.52
CA PRO A 248 29.49 14.95 1.15
C PRO A 248 29.42 14.71 2.67
N VAL A 249 28.24 14.90 3.26
CA VAL A 249 27.96 14.70 4.67
C VAL A 249 26.67 13.92 4.81
N LEU A 250 26.52 13.22 5.92
CA LEU A 250 25.26 12.59 6.28
C LEU A 250 24.16 13.66 6.32
N PRO A 251 23.01 13.47 5.66
CA PRO A 251 21.80 14.07 6.18
C PRO A 251 21.64 13.59 7.62
N THR A 252 21.03 14.39 8.50
CA THR A 252 21.03 14.25 9.96
C THR A 252 20.58 12.90 10.54
N THR A 253 20.21 11.92 9.70
CA THR A 253 19.71 10.60 10.06
C THR A 253 20.39 9.49 9.24
N VAL A 254 21.54 9.00 9.74
CA VAL A 254 22.32 7.88 9.15
C VAL A 254 21.50 6.59 8.96
N GLU A 255 20.52 6.39 9.83
CA GLU A 255 19.66 5.20 9.85
C GLU A 255 18.89 5.00 8.54
N TRP A 256 18.63 6.07 7.78
CA TRP A 256 17.87 6.01 6.52
C TRP A 256 18.70 5.63 5.30
N ASN A 257 20.03 5.50 5.43
CA ASN A 257 20.84 4.86 4.38
C ASN A 257 20.35 3.45 4.03
N ARG A 258 19.68 2.78 4.98
CA ARG A 258 19.02 1.48 4.76
C ARG A 258 17.96 1.50 3.65
N ALA A 259 17.25 2.62 3.49
CA ALA A 259 16.26 2.78 2.41
C ALA A 259 16.95 2.89 1.05
N PHE A 260 18.03 3.69 0.96
CA PHE A 260 18.82 3.81 -0.27
C PHE A 260 19.49 2.49 -0.66
N LEU A 261 20.00 1.76 0.34
CA LEU A 261 20.51 0.40 0.17
C LEU A 261 19.41 -0.52 -0.38
N TRP A 262 18.21 -0.47 0.19
CA TRP A 262 17.09 -1.30 -0.23
C TRP A 262 16.70 -1.04 -1.69
N VAL A 263 16.62 0.22 -2.14
CA VAL A 263 16.35 0.53 -3.55
C VAL A 263 17.36 -0.14 -4.47
N LEU A 264 18.65 -0.02 -4.16
CA LEU A 264 19.72 -0.62 -4.97
C LEU A 264 19.61 -2.15 -5.00
N LEU A 265 19.40 -2.79 -3.84
CA LEU A 265 19.25 -4.25 -3.75
C LEU A 265 18.01 -4.73 -4.52
N THR A 266 16.87 -4.06 -4.35
CA THR A 266 15.64 -4.36 -5.08
C THR A 266 15.87 -4.27 -6.58
N TYR A 267 16.48 -3.19 -7.06
CA TYR A 267 16.70 -3.00 -8.49
C TYR A 267 17.69 -4.05 -9.03
N ASN A 268 18.72 -4.40 -8.28
CA ASN A 268 19.64 -5.46 -8.64
C ASN A 268 18.94 -6.83 -8.78
N ASP A 269 17.96 -7.12 -7.92
CA ASP A 269 17.21 -8.38 -7.92
C ASP A 269 16.20 -8.44 -9.08
N ILE A 270 15.46 -7.36 -9.33
CA ILE A 270 14.34 -7.34 -10.28
C ILE A 270 14.76 -7.06 -11.73
N TYR A 271 15.78 -6.22 -11.97
CA TYR A 271 16.22 -5.89 -13.33
C TYR A 271 17.26 -6.90 -13.83
N PRO A 272 16.96 -7.70 -14.87
CA PRO A 272 17.90 -8.72 -15.36
C PRO A 272 19.23 -8.14 -15.87
N THR A 273 19.25 -6.88 -16.30
CA THR A 273 20.42 -6.15 -16.77
C THR A 273 21.36 -5.69 -15.66
N LEU A 274 20.89 -5.72 -14.40
CA LEU A 274 21.70 -5.49 -13.22
C LEU A 274 22.26 -6.82 -12.75
N ARG A 275 21.61 -7.55 -11.82
CA ARG A 275 22.04 -8.86 -11.29
C ARG A 275 23.57 -9.01 -11.15
N ARG A 276 24.24 -7.95 -10.70
CA ARG A 276 25.69 -7.90 -10.50
C ARG A 276 26.03 -8.38 -9.09
N PRO A 277 27.26 -8.89 -8.87
CA PRO A 277 27.71 -9.22 -7.53
C PRO A 277 27.75 -7.95 -6.65
N LEU A 278 27.52 -8.09 -5.34
CA LEU A 278 27.57 -6.97 -4.39
C LEU A 278 28.91 -6.22 -4.43
N SER A 279 30.01 -6.90 -4.73
CA SER A 279 31.35 -6.31 -4.87
C SER A 279 31.49 -5.35 -6.06
N TYR A 280 30.55 -5.36 -7.01
CA TYR A 280 30.48 -4.31 -8.03
C TYR A 280 30.00 -2.99 -7.43
N TYR A 281 29.01 -3.06 -6.54
CA TYR A 281 28.35 -1.90 -5.97
C TYR A 281 29.07 -1.34 -4.75
N PHE A 282 29.52 -2.20 -3.84
CA PHE A 282 29.99 -1.82 -2.51
C PHE A 282 31.45 -2.16 -2.26
N LYS A 283 32.13 -1.34 -1.46
CA LYS A 283 33.50 -1.59 -1.02
C LYS A 283 33.59 -2.81 -0.10
N PRO A 284 34.74 -3.52 -0.04
CA PRO A 284 34.87 -4.80 0.67
C PRO A 284 34.38 -4.81 2.12
N GLN A 285 34.60 -3.73 2.88
CA GLN A 285 34.22 -3.64 4.28
C GLN A 285 32.71 -3.68 4.54
N TYR A 286 31.87 -3.42 3.53
CA TYR A 286 30.40 -3.45 3.65
C TYR A 286 29.80 -4.78 3.18
N LEU A 287 30.54 -5.61 2.46
CA LEU A 287 29.98 -6.77 1.75
C LEU A 287 29.39 -7.81 2.70
N ASN A 288 30.10 -8.16 3.78
CA ASN A 288 29.65 -9.19 4.71
C ASN A 288 28.34 -8.80 5.41
N ASP A 289 28.23 -7.53 5.81
CA ASP A 289 27.04 -7.01 6.49
C ASP A 289 25.84 -6.93 5.53
N ILE A 290 26.04 -6.38 4.32
CA ILE A 290 24.99 -6.30 3.29
C ILE A 290 24.53 -7.70 2.84
N GLN A 291 25.45 -8.66 2.73
CA GLN A 291 25.09 -10.04 2.36
C GLN A 291 24.24 -10.71 3.46
N THR A 292 24.56 -10.45 4.73
CA THR A 292 23.88 -11.08 5.88
C THR A 292 22.56 -10.39 6.21
N ASN A 293 22.59 -9.06 6.33
CA ASN A 293 21.50 -8.25 6.86
C ASN A 293 20.71 -7.52 5.77
N ARG A 294 21.14 -7.60 4.51
CA ARG A 294 20.43 -7.03 3.35
C ARG A 294 20.17 -5.54 3.56
N GLN A 295 18.93 -5.09 3.42
CA GLN A 295 18.55 -3.70 3.67
C GLN A 295 18.78 -3.26 5.11
N LEU A 296 18.86 -4.18 6.09
CA LEU A 296 19.10 -3.84 7.50
C LEU A 296 20.60 -3.68 7.83
N ALA A 297 21.49 -3.81 6.84
CA ALA A 297 22.91 -3.57 7.04
C ALA A 297 23.21 -2.11 7.40
N SER A 298 24.29 -1.91 8.17
CA SER A 298 24.68 -0.60 8.67
C SER A 298 25.61 0.11 7.70
N ILE A 299 25.20 1.31 7.28
CA ILE A 299 26.04 2.25 6.53
C ILE A 299 26.15 3.53 7.34
N SER A 300 27.19 3.63 8.16
CA SER A 300 27.35 4.70 9.15
C SER A 300 27.89 6.03 8.61
N GLY A 301 28.34 6.07 7.35
CA GLY A 301 28.86 7.26 6.68
C GLY A 301 27.97 7.70 5.52
N PRO A 302 28.35 8.76 4.77
CA PRO A 302 27.64 9.13 3.55
C PRO A 302 27.44 7.92 2.64
N PHE A 303 26.23 7.73 2.10
CA PHE A 303 25.90 6.54 1.33
C PHE A 303 26.87 6.31 0.14
N GLY A 304 27.26 7.40 -0.53
CA GLY A 304 28.22 7.37 -1.63
C GLY A 304 29.61 6.87 -1.24
N ASP A 305 29.99 6.88 0.03
CA ASP A 305 31.30 6.39 0.48
C ASP A 305 31.34 4.87 0.64
N ALA A 306 30.17 4.24 0.81
CA ALA A 306 30.03 2.78 0.83
C ALA A 306 30.18 2.15 -0.56
N LEU A 307 29.95 2.94 -1.61
CA LEU A 307 30.00 2.48 -3.00
C LEU A 307 31.44 2.34 -3.51
N THR A 308 31.67 1.44 -4.47
CA THR A 308 32.94 1.40 -5.21
C THR A 308 33.11 2.70 -6.02
N ASP A 309 34.36 3.13 -6.23
CA ASP A 309 34.62 4.39 -6.95
C ASP A 309 34.11 4.33 -8.40
N GLN A 310 34.23 3.16 -9.05
CA GLN A 310 33.68 2.92 -10.38
C GLN A 310 32.16 3.09 -10.41
N PHE A 311 31.44 2.45 -9.48
CA PHE A 311 29.98 2.53 -9.46
C PHE A 311 29.50 3.94 -9.07
N LYS A 312 30.13 4.56 -8.07
CA LYS A 312 29.87 5.96 -7.66
C LYS A 312 30.00 6.90 -8.86
N LEU A 313 31.11 6.82 -9.60
CA LEU A 313 31.32 7.63 -10.80
C LEU A 313 30.27 7.33 -11.88
N GLY A 314 29.94 6.05 -12.07
CA GLY A 314 28.91 5.59 -13.02
C GLY A 314 27.53 6.20 -12.74
N VAL A 315 27.12 6.27 -11.47
CA VAL A 315 25.86 6.92 -11.05
C VAL A 315 25.90 8.43 -11.32
N LEU A 316 26.99 9.11 -10.91
CA LEU A 316 27.08 10.57 -10.99
C LEU A 316 27.15 11.08 -12.43
N THR A 317 27.82 10.34 -13.31
CA THR A 317 28.04 10.73 -14.72
C THR A 317 27.05 10.10 -15.69
N GLY A 318 26.26 9.12 -15.26
CA GLY A 318 25.43 8.29 -16.15
C GLY A 318 26.23 7.24 -16.93
N ALA A 319 27.50 6.98 -16.58
CA ALA A 319 28.33 5.98 -17.22
C ALA A 319 28.01 4.53 -16.82
N ASP A 320 27.02 4.31 -15.94
CA ASP A 320 26.39 3.00 -15.73
C ASP A 320 24.99 2.97 -16.40
N PRO A 321 24.90 2.61 -17.70
CA PRO A 321 23.66 2.74 -18.45
C PRO A 321 22.56 1.78 -17.98
N ALA A 322 22.91 0.59 -17.48
CA ALA A 322 21.90 -0.36 -17.00
C ALA A 322 21.26 0.13 -15.68
N PHE A 323 22.07 0.68 -14.76
CA PHE A 323 21.54 1.24 -13.51
C PHE A 323 20.77 2.54 -13.76
N THR A 324 21.26 3.38 -14.66
CA THR A 324 20.56 4.59 -15.09
C THR A 324 19.21 4.25 -15.73
N ALA A 325 19.13 3.20 -16.55
CA ALA A 325 17.88 2.75 -17.15
C ALA A 325 16.89 2.21 -16.09
N ALA A 326 17.37 1.48 -15.08
CA ALA A 326 16.53 1.00 -13.98
C ALA A 326 15.95 2.16 -13.13
N LEU A 327 16.75 3.20 -12.86
CA LEU A 327 16.27 4.42 -12.20
C LEU A 327 15.22 5.14 -13.08
N ALA A 328 15.51 5.31 -14.37
CA ALA A 328 14.60 5.97 -15.30
C ALA A 328 13.26 5.23 -15.47
N ASP A 329 13.27 3.90 -15.45
CA ASP A 329 12.05 3.09 -15.46
C ASP A 329 11.17 3.34 -14.21
N ASN A 330 11.78 3.81 -13.12
CA ASN A 330 11.10 4.17 -11.87
C ASN A 330 10.92 5.69 -11.68
N ASP A 331 11.34 6.53 -12.62
CA ASP A 331 10.99 7.94 -12.59
C ASP A 331 9.46 8.08 -12.76
N ASN A 332 8.88 8.96 -11.93
CA ASN A 332 7.44 9.18 -11.85
C ASN A 332 7.08 10.66 -11.62
N TYR A 333 7.85 11.56 -12.25
CA TYR A 333 7.72 13.00 -12.05
C TYR A 333 7.40 13.77 -13.34
N ASP A 334 7.84 13.28 -14.51
CA ASP A 334 7.70 13.97 -15.81
C ASP A 334 6.50 13.48 -16.64
N TRP A 335 5.27 13.72 -16.17
CA TRP A 335 4.05 13.37 -16.91
C TRP A 335 2.94 14.40 -16.67
N LYS A 336 1.76 14.22 -17.28
CA LYS A 336 0.64 15.18 -17.19
C LYS A 336 -0.51 14.61 -16.35
N PRO A 337 -0.61 14.94 -15.05
CA PRO A 337 -1.79 14.68 -14.23
C PRO A 337 -3.06 15.32 -14.80
N ARG A 338 -4.21 14.65 -14.70
CA ARG A 338 -5.53 15.13 -15.16
C ARG A 338 -6.53 15.40 -14.02
N ILE A 339 -6.25 14.85 -12.84
CA ILE A 339 -6.98 14.98 -11.58
C ILE A 339 -6.16 15.84 -10.60
N PRO A 340 -6.80 16.66 -9.75
CA PRO A 340 -6.12 17.42 -8.70
C PRO A 340 -5.13 16.58 -7.89
N LEU A 341 -3.87 17.04 -7.86
CA LEU A 341 -2.73 16.40 -7.24
C LEU A 341 -2.07 17.37 -6.26
N LEU A 342 -2.15 17.06 -4.97
CA LEU A 342 -1.43 17.76 -3.91
C LEU A 342 -0.08 17.08 -3.66
N LEU A 343 0.98 17.88 -3.68
CA LEU A 343 2.35 17.46 -3.38
C LEU A 343 2.86 18.22 -2.15
N THR A 344 2.74 17.61 -0.97
CA THR A 344 3.24 18.21 0.28
C THR A 344 4.62 17.68 0.63
N HIS A 345 5.55 18.55 1.05
CA HIS A 345 6.91 18.17 1.42
C HIS A 345 7.51 19.19 2.39
N GLY A 346 8.30 18.75 3.37
CA GLY A 346 9.15 19.63 4.17
C GLY A 346 10.42 20.02 3.42
N ASP A 347 10.88 21.26 3.55
CA ASP A 347 12.12 21.70 2.86
C ASP A 347 13.43 21.32 3.58
N GLN A 348 13.33 20.84 4.83
CA GLN A 348 14.44 20.31 5.61
C GLN A 348 14.37 18.77 5.73
N ASP A 349 13.74 18.10 4.76
CA ASP A 349 13.60 16.65 4.75
C ASP A 349 14.95 15.94 4.50
N PRO A 350 15.50 15.21 5.51
CA PRO A 350 16.78 14.55 5.37
C PRO A 350 16.67 13.14 4.75
N GLN A 351 15.45 12.63 4.57
CA GLN A 351 15.20 11.24 4.17
C GLN A 351 14.83 11.17 2.69
N VAL A 352 13.86 11.99 2.27
CA VAL A 352 13.47 12.16 0.88
C VAL A 352 13.73 13.61 0.55
N TYR A 353 14.69 13.90 -0.31
CA TYR A 353 15.05 15.30 -0.55
C TYR A 353 13.90 16.03 -1.25
N VAL A 354 13.62 17.26 -0.80
CA VAL A 354 12.57 18.14 -1.34
C VAL A 354 12.65 18.33 -2.86
N LEU A 355 13.83 18.12 -3.45
CA LEU A 355 14.06 18.09 -4.90
C LEU A 355 13.03 17.23 -5.64
N ASN A 356 12.60 16.10 -5.06
CA ASN A 356 11.64 15.19 -5.69
C ASN A 356 10.30 15.89 -5.94
N THR A 357 9.79 16.62 -4.94
CA THR A 357 8.52 17.36 -5.09
C THR A 357 8.70 18.56 -6.00
N LEU A 358 9.83 19.27 -5.91
CA LEU A 358 10.08 20.45 -6.74
C LEU A 358 10.20 20.08 -8.22
N SER A 359 10.95 19.04 -8.57
CA SER A 359 11.10 18.61 -9.96
C SER A 359 9.80 18.03 -10.52
N ALA A 360 9.07 17.23 -9.75
CA ALA A 360 7.75 16.74 -10.13
C ALA A 360 6.76 17.89 -10.38
N ALA A 361 6.62 18.80 -9.41
CA ALA A 361 5.70 19.93 -9.56
C ALA A 361 6.05 20.78 -10.78
N GLN A 362 7.33 21.12 -10.95
CA GLN A 362 7.78 21.91 -12.09
C GLN A 362 7.45 21.23 -13.42
N ALA A 363 7.81 19.96 -13.59
CA ALA A 363 7.59 19.21 -14.82
C ALA A 363 6.08 19.08 -15.15
N MET A 364 5.28 18.72 -14.15
CA MET A 364 3.83 18.50 -14.33
C MET A 364 3.05 19.80 -14.56
N ILE A 365 3.43 20.91 -13.92
CA ILE A 365 2.84 22.24 -14.16
C ILE A 365 3.13 22.68 -15.59
N VAL A 366 4.38 22.53 -16.06
CA VAL A 366 4.77 22.85 -17.45
C VAL A 366 3.91 22.08 -18.45
N LYS A 367 3.69 20.77 -18.25
CA LYS A 367 2.85 19.97 -19.15
C LYS A 367 1.35 20.27 -19.05
N ASN A 368 0.88 20.79 -17.92
CA ASN A 368 -0.52 21.22 -17.74
C ASN A 368 -0.81 22.61 -18.33
N GLY A 369 0.22 23.44 -18.52
CA GLY A 369 0.11 24.81 -18.99
C GLY A 369 -0.24 25.78 -17.86
N ALA A 370 0.33 26.98 -17.89
CA ALA A 370 0.25 27.97 -16.81
C ALA A 370 -1.15 28.62 -16.60
N ASN A 371 -2.11 28.37 -17.49
CA ASN A 371 -3.37 29.13 -17.57
C ASN A 371 -4.62 28.29 -17.21
N GLN A 372 -4.58 27.55 -16.09
CA GLN A 372 -5.80 26.90 -15.58
C GLN A 372 -6.40 27.70 -14.42
N ASN A 373 -7.72 27.93 -14.45
CA ASN A 373 -8.46 28.65 -13.41
C ASN A 373 -8.36 28.00 -12.02
N ALA A 374 -8.05 26.69 -11.98
CA ALA A 374 -7.67 25.96 -10.78
C ALA A 374 -6.45 25.07 -11.11
N PRO A 375 -5.39 25.08 -10.29
CA PRO A 375 -4.20 24.28 -10.56
C PRO A 375 -4.50 22.79 -10.38
N ILE A 376 -4.23 21.99 -11.41
CA ILE A 376 -4.28 20.51 -11.32
C ILE A 376 -3.16 19.98 -10.42
N VAL A 377 -2.01 20.68 -10.36
CA VAL A 377 -0.86 20.28 -9.54
C VAL A 377 -0.63 21.36 -8.48
N ILE A 378 -0.69 20.97 -7.22
CA ILE A 378 -0.66 21.86 -6.06
C ILE A 378 0.60 21.52 -5.25
N PRO A 379 1.76 22.14 -5.55
CA PRO A 379 2.93 22.03 -4.69
C PRO A 379 2.69 22.76 -3.37
N ASN A 380 3.09 22.14 -2.27
CA ASN A 380 2.83 22.64 -0.93
C ASN A 380 4.05 22.37 -0.03
N ILE A 381 5.08 23.19 -0.22
CA ILE A 381 6.34 23.08 0.52
C ILE A 381 6.17 23.70 1.91
N LYS A 382 6.54 22.96 2.96
CA LYS A 382 6.47 23.38 4.35
C LYS A 382 7.85 23.81 4.84
N ASN A 383 8.01 25.12 5.00
CA ASN A 383 9.27 25.73 5.42
C ASN A 383 9.66 25.30 6.84
N GLY A 384 10.92 24.92 7.01
CA GLY A 384 11.52 24.49 8.29
C GLY A 384 11.05 23.12 8.76
N GLN A 385 10.33 22.37 7.93
CA GLN A 385 9.82 21.05 8.30
C GLN A 385 10.70 19.92 7.76
N THR A 386 10.85 18.89 8.58
CA THR A 386 11.54 17.64 8.25
C THR A 386 10.55 16.61 7.70
N HIS A 387 11.04 15.40 7.36
CA HIS A 387 10.19 14.28 6.95
C HIS A 387 9.05 14.02 7.94
N ALA A 388 9.39 13.85 9.23
CA ALA A 388 8.43 13.48 10.26
C ALA A 388 7.52 14.65 10.65
N THR A 389 8.07 15.86 10.79
CA THR A 389 7.27 17.02 11.23
C THR A 389 6.29 17.52 10.17
N THR A 390 6.49 17.13 8.90
CA THR A 390 5.57 17.44 7.80
C THR A 390 4.31 16.55 7.81
N ILE A 391 4.37 15.33 8.35
CA ILE A 391 3.24 14.37 8.35
C ILE A 391 1.92 14.98 8.87
N PRO A 392 1.85 15.60 10.06
CA PRO A 392 0.60 16.17 10.55
C PRO A 392 0.06 17.30 9.66
N LEU A 393 0.94 18.05 9.01
CA LEU A 393 0.55 19.11 8.06
C LEU A 393 0.01 18.50 6.76
N TRP A 394 0.67 17.49 6.22
CA TRP A 394 0.19 16.74 5.05
C TRP A 394 -1.17 16.11 5.30
N LEU A 395 -1.40 15.52 6.48
CA LEU A 395 -2.71 14.97 6.85
C LEU A 395 -3.80 16.05 6.80
N ASN A 396 -3.54 17.22 7.40
CA ASN A 396 -4.48 18.33 7.40
C ASN A 396 -4.79 18.87 5.99
N ASP A 397 -3.76 19.01 5.15
CA ASP A 397 -3.91 19.47 3.78
C ASP A 397 -4.66 18.43 2.92
N THR A 398 -4.41 17.15 3.16
CA THR A 398 -5.13 16.03 2.53
C THR A 398 -6.62 16.06 2.88
N PHE A 399 -6.95 16.24 4.17
CA PHE A 399 -8.34 16.41 4.62
C PHE A 399 -9.01 17.60 3.94
N THR A 400 -8.30 18.71 3.80
CA THR A 400 -8.82 19.93 3.17
C THR A 400 -9.10 19.71 1.69
N LEU A 401 -8.18 19.08 0.97
CA LEU A 401 -8.36 18.74 -0.44
C LEU A 401 -9.56 17.82 -0.65
N PHE A 402 -9.65 16.71 0.09
CA PHE A 402 -10.71 15.72 -0.14
C PHE A 402 -12.11 16.23 0.22
N LYS A 403 -12.22 17.15 1.18
CA LYS A 403 -13.50 17.82 1.51
C LYS A 403 -13.96 18.81 0.45
N THR A 404 -13.02 19.42 -0.28
CA THR A 404 -13.32 20.49 -1.25
C THR A 404 -13.59 19.95 -2.66
N VAL A 405 -13.05 18.78 -2.99
CA VAL A 405 -13.27 18.13 -4.29
C VAL A 405 -14.36 17.07 -4.18
N LEU A 406 -15.54 17.37 -4.71
CA LEU A 406 -16.74 16.51 -4.65
C LEU A 406 -16.79 15.44 -5.74
#